data_AF-A0A436W508-F1
#
_entry.id   AF-A0A436W508-F1
#
_cell.length_a   1.000
_cell.length_b   1.000
_cell.length_c   1.000
_cell.angle_alpha   90.00
_cell.angle_beta   90.00
_cell.angle_gamma   90.00
#
_symmetry.space_group_name_H-M   'P 1'
#
loop_
_entity.id
_entity.type
_entity.pdbx_description
1 polymer ?
#
loop_
_entity_poly.entity_id
_entity_poly.type
_entity_poly.pdbx_seq_one_letter_code
_entity_poly.pdbx_strand_id
1 'polypeptide(L)' 'GWVENAVGAVEGVSGVEVSMVFDPPWTPDRMSEEAQVAVGWY' A
#
# COMPACT_ATOMS: atom_id res chain seq x y z
N GLY A 1 12.65 5.23 2.16
CA GLY A 1 11.21 5.32 2.48
C GLY A 1 10.80 4.22 3.44
N TRP A 2 9.68 4.37 4.15
CA TRP A 2 9.16 3.28 5.01
C TRP A 2 8.80 2.04 4.19
N VAL A 3 8.07 2.23 3.08
CA VAL A 3 7.70 1.15 2.14
C VAL A 3 8.95 0.47 1.57
N GLU A 4 9.91 1.27 1.10
CA GLU A 4 11.19 0.79 0.56
C GLU A 4 11.96 -0.06 1.58
N ASN A 5 12.08 0.41 2.83
CA ASN A 5 12.77 -0.31 3.90
C ASN A 5 12.04 -1.60 4.28
N ALA A 6 10.71 -1.56 4.36
CA ALA A 6 9.90 -2.73 4.70
C ALA A 6 10.03 -3.83 3.63
N VAL A 7 10.00 -3.46 2.35
CA VAL A 7 10.19 -4.41 1.25
C VAL A 7 11.65 -4.89 1.17
N GLY A 8 12.61 -4.00 1.41
CA GLY A 8 14.04 -4.35 1.41
C GLY A 8 14.47 -5.29 2.54
N ALA A 9 13.67 -5.42 3.59
CA ALA A 9 13.93 -6.36 4.69
C ALA A 9 13.59 -7.83 4.34
N VAL A 10 12.94 -8.07 3.20
CA VAL A 10 12.58 -9.43 2.75
C VAL A 10 13.81 -10.14 2.20
N GLU A 11 14.05 -11.37 2.65
CA GLU A 11 15.18 -12.18 2.19
C GLU A 11 15.16 -12.36 0.67
N GLY A 12 16.31 -12.13 0.03
CA GLY A 12 16.47 -12.23 -1.42
C GLY A 12 16.17 -10.95 -2.22
N VAL A 13 15.66 -9.88 -1.58
CA VAL A 13 15.49 -8.58 -2.23
C VAL A 13 16.82 -7.81 -2.24
N SER A 14 17.32 -7.46 -3.43
CA SER A 14 18.62 -6.80 -3.61
C SER A 14 18.53 -5.28 -3.81
N GLY A 15 17.34 -4.75 -4.10
CA GLY A 15 17.10 -3.32 -4.28
C GLY A 15 15.61 -3.02 -4.43
N VAL A 16 15.19 -1.84 -3.98
CA VAL A 16 13.79 -1.39 -4.04
C VAL A 16 13.75 0.03 -4.57
N GLU A 17 12.93 0.26 -5.59
CA GLU A 17 12.60 1.59 -6.10
C GLU A 17 11.08 1.78 -5.95
N VAL A 18 10.67 2.84 -5.26
CA VAL A 18 9.26 3.15 -5.05
C VAL A 18 8.84 4.26 -6.01
N SER A 19 7.89 3.95 -6.90
CA SER A 19 7.25 4.94 -7.77
C SER A 19 5.87 5.31 -7.22
N MET A 20 5.63 6.61 -7.06
CA MET A 20 4.33 7.12 -6.65
C MET A 20 3.51 7.44 -7.90
N VAL A 21 2.38 6.76 -8.07
CA VAL A 21 1.45 6.98 -9.18
C VAL A 21 0.09 7.41 -8.67
N PHE A 22 -0.59 8.23 -9.46
CA PHE A 22 -1.93 8.75 -9.15
C PHE A 22 -3.00 8.31 -10.15
N ASP A 23 -2.61 7.56 -11.20
CA ASP A 23 -3.48 7.06 -12.25
C ASP A 23 -3.37 5.53 -12.33
N PRO A 24 -4.47 4.78 -12.16
CA PRO A 24 -5.81 5.25 -11.81
C PRO A 24 -5.87 5.76 -10.37
N PRO A 25 -6.69 6.80 -10.08
CA PRO A 25 -6.82 7.32 -8.73
C PRO A 25 -7.28 6.22 -7.80
N TRP A 26 -6.82 6.29 -6.56
CA TRP A 26 -7.30 5.39 -5.52
C TRP A 26 -8.73 5.75 -5.15
N THR A 27 -9.57 4.72 -5.04
CA THR A 27 -10.95 4.85 -4.58
C THR A 27 -11.19 4.00 -3.33
N PRO A 28 -12.16 4.40 -2.49
CA PRO A 28 -12.65 3.62 -1.35
C PRO A 28 -12.90 2.14 -1.60
N ASP A 29 -13.38 1.82 -2.80
CA ASP A 29 -13.75 0.46 -3.21
C ASP A 29 -12.56 -0.51 -3.24
N ARG A 30 -11.32 0.00 -3.16
CA ARG A 30 -10.11 -0.82 -3.06
C ARG A 30 -9.81 -1.30 -1.62
N MET A 31 -10.55 -0.83 -0.62
CA MET A 31 -10.40 -1.30 0.77
C MET A 31 -11.20 -2.58 1.01
N SER A 32 -10.67 -3.48 1.85
CA SER A 32 -11.44 -4.64 2.33
C SER A 32 -12.62 -4.20 3.21
N GLU A 33 -13.64 -5.05 3.34
CA GLU A 33 -14.83 -4.77 4.14
C GLU A 33 -14.45 -4.43 5.60
N GLU A 34 -13.50 -5.15 6.18
CA GLU A 34 -13.02 -4.91 7.55
C GLU A 34 -12.40 -3.52 7.69
N ALA A 35 -11.62 -3.09 6.69
CA ALA A 35 -11.01 -1.76 6.69
C ALA A 35 -12.08 -0.67 6.55
N GLN A 36 -13.10 -0.87 5.71
CA GLN A 36 -14.22 0.08 5.56
C GLN A 36 -14.98 0.25 6.88
N VAL A 37 -15.27 -0.85 7.57
CA VAL A 37 -15.92 -0.82 8.89
C VAL A 37 -15.04 -0.12 9.93
N ALA A 38 -13.75 -0.42 9.98
CA ALA A 38 -12.82 0.15 10.96
C ALA A 38 -12.71 1.68 10.88
N VAL A 39 -12.93 2.25 9.69
CA VAL A 39 -12.88 3.70 9.47
C VAL A 39 -14.26 4.38 9.40
N GLY A 40 -15.34 3.63 9.66
CA GLY A 40 -16.70 4.19 9.69
C GLY A 40 -17.26 4.55 8.31
N TRP A 41 -16.91 3.79 7.27
CA TRP A 41 -17.50 3.96 5.94
C TRP A 41 -18.88 3.32 5.77
N TYR A 42 -19.36 2.61 6.80
CA TYR A 42 -20.68 2.00 6.91
C TYR A 42 -21.48 2.60 8.08
#